data_AF-A0A354JRL1-F1
#
_entry.id   AF-A0A354JRL1-F1
#
_cell.length_a   1.000
_cell.length_b   1.000
_cell.length_c   1.000
_cell.angle_alpha   90.00
_cell.angle_beta   90.00
_cell.angle_gamma   90.00
#
_symmetry.space_group_name_H-M   'P 1'
#
loop_
_entity.id
_entity.type
_entity.pdbx_description
1 polymer ?
#
loop_
_entity_poly.entity_id
_entity_poly.type
_entity_poly.pdbx_seq_one_letter_code
_entity_poly.pdbx_strand_id
1 'polypeptide(L)' 'MKGYQFWQHNNKPIELWSNKVIFEKINYIHNNPGEEGLVSYPRDYVYSSVRDYTVEQGLLKGVIVVS' A
#
# COMPACT_ATOMS: atom_id res chain seq x y z
N MET A 1 27.08 -23.22 8.70
CA MET A 1 26.62 -21.83 8.89
C MET A 1 25.24 -21.73 8.25
N LYS A 2 24.18 -21.54 9.04
CA LYS A 2 22.84 -21.29 8.47
C LYS A 2 22.91 -19.94 7.75
N GLY A 3 22.54 -19.92 6.47
CA GLY A 3 22.58 -18.72 5.63
C GLY A 3 21.71 -17.59 6.18
N TYR A 4 22.05 -16.35 5.84
CA TYR A 4 21.28 -15.17 6.23
C TYR A 4 19.86 -15.26 5.68
N GLN A 5 18.87 -15.19 6.57
CA GLN A 5 17.46 -15.17 6.21
C GLN A 5 16.90 -13.76 6.42
N PHE A 6 16.60 -13.07 5.31
CA PHE A 6 16.01 -11.73 5.33
C PHE A 6 14.48 -11.76 5.45
N TRP A 7 13.82 -12.73 4.79
CA TRP A 7 12.36 -12.81 4.71
C TRP A 7 11.73 -13.62 5.84
N GLN A 8 10.62 -13.12 6.38
CA GLN A 8 9.74 -13.88 7.28
C GLN A 8 8.84 -14.82 6.46
N HIS A 9 8.51 -16.00 7.01
CA HIS A 9 7.72 -17.02 6.31
C HIS A 9 6.20 -16.87 6.50
N ASN A 10 5.76 -15.93 7.33
CA ASN A 10 4.36 -15.74 7.74
C ASN A 10 3.61 -14.74 6.84
N ASN A 11 3.65 -14.92 5.52
CA ASN A 11 2.78 -14.13 4.64
C ASN A 11 1.32 -14.43 4.98
N LYS A 12 0.51 -13.40 5.24
CA LYS A 12 -0.91 -13.55 5.61
C LYS A 12 -1.76 -13.26 4.36
N PRO A 13 -1.96 -14.22 3.43
CA PRO A 13 -2.81 -13.99 2.28
C PRO A 13 -4.26 -13.80 2.74
N ILE A 14 -4.93 -12.80 2.16
CA ILE A 14 -6.34 -12.53 2.38
C ILE A 14 -6.99 -12.51 1.00
N GLU A 15 -8.00 -13.36 0.81
CA GLU A 15 -8.79 -13.38 -0.42
C GLU A 15 -9.57 -12.07 -0.59
N LEU A 16 -9.83 -11.66 -1.83
CA LEU A 16 -10.60 -10.45 -2.14
C LEU A 16 -11.86 -10.87 -2.92
N TRP A 17 -13.00 -10.94 -2.23
CA TRP A 17 -14.24 -11.53 -2.78
C TRP A 17 -15.34 -10.50 -3.09
N SER A 18 -15.13 -9.22 -2.78
CA SER A 18 -16.09 -8.16 -3.08
C SER A 18 -15.41 -6.80 -3.17
N ASN A 19 -16.04 -5.86 -3.88
CA ASN A 19 -15.56 -4.47 -3.95
C ASN A 19 -15.40 -3.86 -2.55
N LYS A 20 -16.32 -4.15 -1.63
CA LYS A 20 -16.22 -3.69 -0.24
C LYS A 20 -14.91 -4.12 0.42
N VAL A 21 -14.53 -5.38 0.26
CA VAL A 21 -13.31 -5.95 0.85
C VAL A 21 -12.06 -5.43 0.15
N ILE A 22 -12.12 -5.26 -1.16
CA ILE A 22 -11.03 -4.65 -1.94
C ILE A 22 -10.76 -3.23 -1.43
N PHE A 23 -11.78 -2.39 -1.33
CA PHE A 23 -11.63 -1.01 -0.83
C PHE A 23 -11.18 -0.96 0.62
N GLU A 24 -11.64 -1.89 1.47
CA GLU A 24 -11.13 -2.00 2.85
C GLU A 24 -9.61 -2.23 2.87
N LYS A 25 -9.08 -3.15 2.04
CA LYS A 25 -7.65 -3.43 2.00
C LYS A 25 -6.84 -2.32 1.34
N ILE A 26 -7.36 -1.67 0.30
CA ILE A 26 -6.74 -0.48 -0.30
C ILE A 26 -6.59 0.62 0.77
N ASN A 27 -7.67 0.92 1.49
CA ASN A 27 -7.65 1.94 2.56
C ASN A 27 -6.67 1.58 3.68
N TYR A 28 -6.63 0.31 4.09
CA TYR A 28 -5.66 -0.16 5.08
C TYR A 28 -4.22 0.08 4.61
N ILE A 29 -3.89 -0.36 3.39
CA ILE A 29 -2.53 -0.23 2.83
C ILE A 29 -2.12 1.24 2.69
N HIS A 30 -3.02 2.10 2.20
CA HIS A 30 -2.73 3.53 2.02
C HIS A 30 -2.54 4.25 3.34
N ASN A 31 -3.33 3.94 4.38
CA ASN A 31 -3.23 4.62 5.66
C ASN A 31 -2.09 4.09 6.56
N ASN A 32 -1.63 2.85 6.34
CA ASN A 32 -0.62 2.21 7.18
C ASN A 32 0.65 3.06 7.43
N PRO A 33 1.25 3.76 6.44
CA PRO A 33 2.41 4.61 6.70
C PRO A 33 2.15 5.76 7.68
N GLY A 34 0.93 6.30 7.72
CA GLY A 34 0.53 7.32 8.67
C GLY A 34 0.29 6.74 10.07
N GLU A 35 -0.44 5.64 10.14
CA GLU A 35 -0.76 4.96 11.41
C GLU A 35 0.49 4.41 12.12
N GLU A 36 1.47 3.93 11.35
CA GLU A 36 2.76 3.45 11.88
C GLU A 36 3.76 4.60 12.15
N GLY A 37 3.37 5.86 11.92
CA GLY A 37 4.18 7.04 12.22
C GLY A 37 5.38 7.25 11.29
N LEU A 38 5.40 6.62 10.11
CA LEU A 38 6.45 6.83 9.10
C LEU A 38 6.34 8.22 8.44
N VAL A 39 5.12 8.74 8.32
CA VAL A 39 4.80 10.04 7.72
C VAL A 39 3.65 10.71 8.47
N SER A 40 3.56 12.04 8.41
CA SER A 40 2.43 12.77 9.02
C SER A 40 1.12 12.59 8.25
N TYR A 41 1.20 12.41 6.93
CA TYR A 41 0.04 12.15 6.07
C TYR A 41 0.32 10.96 5.13
N PRO A 42 -0.66 10.05 4.92
CA PRO A 42 -0.53 8.92 3.99
C PRO A 42 0.08 9.26 2.64
N ARG A 43 -0.35 10.40 2.05
CA ARG A 43 0.09 10.87 0.72
C ARG A 43 1.58 11.22 0.64
N ASP A 44 2.21 11.50 1.77
CA ASP A 44 3.63 11.87 1.81
C ASP A 44 4.54 10.63 1.69
N TYR A 45 3.99 9.43 1.83
CA TYR A 45 4.74 8.20 1.63
C TYR A 45 4.91 7.90 0.13
N VAL A 46 6.01 8.38 -0.44
CA VAL A 46 6.30 8.34 -1.89
C VAL A 46 6.35 6.94 -2.51
N TYR A 47 6.57 5.90 -1.68
CA TYR A 47 6.58 4.50 -2.11
C TYR A 47 5.21 3.82 -1.98
N SER A 48 4.13 4.59 -1.95
CA SER A 48 2.74 4.14 -2.04
C SER A 48 2.05 4.73 -3.26
N SER A 49 1.09 3.98 -3.81
CA SER A 49 0.22 4.43 -4.90
C SER A 49 -0.91 5.36 -4.44
N VAL A 50 -0.98 5.71 -3.16
CA VAL A 50 -2.04 6.57 -2.59
C VAL A 50 -2.25 7.87 -3.36
N ARG A 51 -1.20 8.44 -3.96
CA ARG A 51 -1.30 9.65 -4.80
C ARG A 51 -1.99 9.38 -6.13
N ASP A 52 -1.79 8.20 -6.71
CA ASP A 52 -2.45 7.80 -7.96
C ASP A 52 -3.97 7.58 -7.79
N TYR A 53 -4.45 7.41 -6.55
CA TYR A 53 -5.88 7.37 -6.20
C TYR A 53 -6.47 8.76 -5.95
N THR A 54 -5.67 9.81 -6.06
CA THR A 54 -6.13 11.21 -6.03
C THR A 54 -5.89 11.84 -7.41
N VAL A 55 -6.11 13.15 -7.54
CA VAL A 55 -5.81 13.91 -8.76
C VAL A 55 -4.31 14.19 -8.94
N GLU A 56 -3.47 13.62 -8.08
CA GLU A 56 -2.02 13.83 -8.11
C GLU A 56 -1.32 12.75 -8.93
N GLN A 57 -0.16 13.11 -9.48
CA GLN A 57 0.72 12.14 -10.11
C GLN A 57 1.51 11.39 -9.03
N GLY A 58 1.42 10.06 -9.00
CA GLY A 58 2.29 9.21 -8.17
C GLY A 58 3.73 9.14 -8.66
N LEU A 59 4.50 8.23 -8.07
CA LEU A 59 5.94 8.14 -8.30
C LEU A 59 6.29 7.77 -9.76
N LEU A 60 5.45 6.96 -10.41
CA LEU A 60 5.67 6.45 -11.75
C LEU A 60 4.90 7.28 -12.79
N LYS A 61 5.54 7.57 -13.92
CA LYS A 61 4.90 8.28 -15.03
C LYS A 61 4.01 7.32 -15.83
N GLY A 62 2.84 7.79 -16.25
CA GLY A 62 1.94 7.05 -17.14
C GLY A 62 1.08 5.98 -16.46
N VAL A 63 1.02 5.97 -15.13
CA VAL A 63 0.08 5.13 -14.37
C VAL A 63 -1.24 5.87 -14.21
N ILE A 64 -2.35 5.17 -14.44
CA ILE A 64 -3.71 5.69 -14.25
C ILE A 64 -4.46 4.68 -13.39
N VAL A 65 -5.01 5.13 -12.26
CA VAL A 65 -5.93 4.34 -11.46
C VAL A 65 -7.36 4.67 -11.91
N VAL A 66 -8.10 3.63 -12.30
CA VAL A 66 -9.53 3.74 -12.61
C VAL A 66 -10.27 3.25 -11.37
N SER A 67 -10.85 4.19 -10.61
CA SER A 67 -11.64 3.92 -9.40
C SER A 67 -13.13 3.79 -9.70
#